data_AF-M4SY36-F1
#
_entry.id   AF-M4SY36-F1
#
_cell.length_a   1.000
_cell.length_b   1.000
_cell.length_c   1.000
_cell.angle_alpha   90.00
_cell.angle_beta   90.00
_cell.angle_gamma   90.00
#
_symmetry.space_group_name_H-M   'P 1'
#
loop_
_entity.id
_entity.type
_entity.pdbx_description
1 polymer ?
#
loop_
_entity_poly.entity_id
_entity_poly.type
_entity_poly.pdbx_seq_one_letter_code
_entity_poly.pdbx_strand_id
1 'polypeptide(L)'
;MIQVATLTHPRNTVKISALALITAVATTHAAGPTNQVNGADFSVLCTVVNAAENVKESSGLDDTLTQIGTTATTVKVILNNYERLIKEASKPTNPQGNQESPPTTPQTCHEGQPQDCAKAVEELRKMEKETKEALELAATNTGSMREQINKTIDKIIQLVGKAGDQAPNGQSVKQLLRAVVYGEGTTGNTPKMDSTAADRETSCGKRSSNGAKSAKLTLGATLVCLCASDGSQTNNKGCYDTGEQQNFVNQGAVDSSVWTQIKMKCKTAAGNPEAPQADIIGAAATKIRPRLATAVSSSIPHGYLGTIAGTDTTGGCTGNAATDNGACAYFANNGGTSQENPEWLTTLDAAADALRNEEKAAQSRLHTITEIKALNDSLTNLLEMVALTEIRTAFLTDDQITANEVVDAEQRCKAAGGDQKKCKALEDKDCTFNKESNKCELKKELKEKLEKVNQETGGKDGKKEECKGKQQKDCTGNYKWEGKECKDSGFLVNKKIALNMVAAFVALLF
;
A
#
# COMPACT_ATOMS: atom_id res chain seq x y z
N MET A 1 -9.84 85.25 16.28
CA MET A 1 -10.68 86.34 15.72
C MET A 1 -11.62 85.74 14.70
N ILE A 2 -12.90 85.64 15.05
CA ILE A 2 -14.11 85.95 14.27
C ILE A 2 -15.23 85.87 15.32
N GLN A 3 -16.02 86.94 15.37
CA GLN A 3 -17.01 87.23 16.39
C GLN A 3 -18.42 87.04 15.80
N VAL A 4 -19.44 87.18 16.65
CA VAL A 4 -20.90 87.31 16.38
C VAL A 4 -21.63 85.94 16.41
N ALA A 5 -22.68 85.68 17.20
CA ALA A 5 -23.75 86.55 17.73
C ALA A 5 -24.24 86.18 19.15
N THR A 6 -24.86 87.16 19.80
CA THR A 6 -25.40 87.19 21.16
C THR A 6 -26.91 86.92 21.26
N LEU A 7 -27.27 86.11 22.27
CA LEU A 7 -28.28 86.32 23.34
C LEU A 7 -29.81 86.06 23.20
N THR A 8 -30.27 85.35 24.25
CA THR A 8 -31.57 85.32 24.97
C THR A 8 -32.58 84.24 24.53
N HIS A 9 -33.23 83.42 25.39
CA HIS A 9 -33.87 83.64 26.71
C HIS A 9 -34.11 82.26 27.45
N PRO A 10 -34.81 82.16 28.62
CA PRO A 10 -34.30 81.53 29.86
C PRO A 10 -35.00 80.21 30.26
N ARG A 11 -34.40 79.43 31.19
CA ARG A 11 -35.04 78.96 32.44
C ARG A 11 -34.17 77.94 33.21
N ASN A 12 -34.12 78.18 34.52
CA ASN A 12 -33.90 77.23 35.62
C ASN A 12 -32.45 76.92 36.05
N THR A 13 -32.03 77.69 37.05
CA THR A 13 -31.36 77.25 38.30
C THR A 13 -30.44 76.03 38.19
N VAL A 14 -29.16 76.33 38.06
CA VAL A 14 -28.02 75.41 38.25
C VAL A 14 -27.93 75.01 39.72
N LYS A 15 -28.11 73.72 40.02
CA LYS A 15 -27.53 73.11 41.23
C LYS A 15 -26.11 72.70 40.87
N ILE A 16 -25.15 73.32 41.56
CA ILE A 16 -23.73 72.97 41.51
C ILE A 16 -23.57 71.62 42.21
N SER A 17 -23.38 70.56 41.43
CA SER A 17 -22.82 69.30 41.91
C SER A 17 -21.40 69.19 41.35
N ALA A 18 -20.42 69.35 42.22
CA ALA A 18 -19.02 69.10 41.92
C ALA A 18 -18.87 67.62 41.51
N LEU A 19 -18.62 67.38 40.23
CA LEU A 19 -18.27 66.06 39.72
C LEU A 19 -16.76 66.03 39.51
N ALA A 20 -16.09 65.17 40.27
CA ALA A 20 -14.67 64.91 40.16
C ALA A 20 -14.34 64.47 38.73
N LEU A 21 -13.41 65.18 38.09
CA LEU A 21 -12.76 64.77 36.84
C LEU A 21 -11.93 63.52 37.11
N ILE A 22 -12.51 62.35 36.85
CA ILE A 22 -11.74 61.14 36.59
C ILE A 22 -11.28 61.24 35.14
N THR A 23 -10.03 61.62 34.92
CA THR A 23 -9.35 61.41 33.65
C THR A 23 -9.21 59.91 33.42
N ALA A 24 -10.22 59.30 32.81
CA ALA A 24 -10.08 58.00 32.19
C ALA A 24 -9.17 58.18 30.98
N VAL A 25 -7.92 57.70 31.09
CA VAL A 25 -7.06 57.48 29.94
C VAL A 25 -7.73 56.38 29.13
N ALA A 26 -8.49 56.77 28.11
CA ALA A 26 -9.00 55.84 27.12
C ALA A 26 -7.79 55.33 26.34
N THR A 27 -7.32 54.12 26.66
CA THR A 27 -6.39 53.39 25.81
C THR A 27 -7.12 53.08 24.51
N THR A 28 -6.86 53.88 23.48
CA THR A 28 -7.29 53.59 22.11
C THR A 28 -6.48 52.39 21.63
N HIS A 29 -6.99 51.19 21.85
CA HIS A 29 -6.42 49.98 21.26
C HIS A 29 -6.59 50.07 19.75
N ALA A 30 -5.50 49.91 19.00
CA ALA A 30 -5.56 49.85 17.55
C ALA A 30 -6.47 48.70 17.11
N ALA A 31 -7.25 48.90 16.04
CA ALA A 31 -8.07 47.82 15.51
C ALA A 31 -7.19 46.71 14.92
N GLY A 32 -7.58 45.46 15.14
CA GLY A 32 -6.98 44.32 14.43
C GLY A 32 -7.29 44.38 12.91
N PRO A 33 -6.60 43.55 12.10
CA PRO A 33 -6.89 43.42 10.67
C PRO A 33 -8.34 43.03 10.38
N THR A 34 -8.85 43.45 9.22
CA THR A 34 -10.20 43.10 8.74
C THR A 34 -10.33 41.58 8.51
N ASN A 35 -11.57 41.07 8.54
CA ASN A 35 -11.86 39.63 8.50
C ASN A 35 -11.15 38.92 7.33
N GLN A 36 -10.25 37.99 7.64
CA GLN A 36 -9.65 37.01 6.74
C GLN A 36 -8.69 37.53 5.68
N VAL A 37 -8.03 38.67 5.89
CA VAL A 37 -7.01 39.19 4.96
C VAL A 37 -5.85 38.21 4.68
N ASN A 38 -5.53 37.35 5.65
CA ASN A 38 -4.53 36.27 5.54
C ASN A 38 -5.14 34.92 5.14
N GLY A 39 -6.40 34.86 4.70
CA GLY A 39 -7.11 33.59 4.47
C GLY A 39 -6.39 32.65 3.48
N ALA A 40 -5.74 33.20 2.45
CA ALA A 40 -4.96 32.42 1.51
C ALA A 40 -3.70 31.79 2.15
N ASP A 41 -2.95 32.57 2.95
CA ASP A 41 -1.79 32.05 3.69
C ASP A 41 -2.24 31.01 4.71
N PHE A 42 -3.30 31.32 5.44
CA PHE A 42 -3.89 30.43 6.43
C PHE A 42 -4.26 29.08 5.81
N SER A 43 -4.96 29.06 4.68
CA SER A 43 -5.34 27.84 3.97
C SER A 43 -4.13 26.99 3.55
N VAL A 44 -3.07 27.62 3.02
CA VAL A 44 -1.83 26.91 2.63
C VAL A 44 -1.15 26.30 3.86
N LEU A 45 -0.98 27.07 4.94
CA LEU A 45 -0.37 26.57 6.17
C LEU A 45 -1.21 25.47 6.84
N CYS A 46 -2.54 25.60 6.80
CA CYS A 46 -3.47 24.59 7.34
C CYS A 46 -3.43 23.26 6.59
N THR A 47 -3.04 23.25 5.31
CA THR A 47 -2.79 22.01 4.56
C THR A 47 -1.74 21.16 5.27
N VAL A 48 -0.66 21.78 5.76
CA VAL A 48 0.42 21.11 6.48
C VAL A 48 -0.02 20.68 7.88
N VAL A 49 -0.79 21.52 8.58
CA VAL A 49 -1.35 21.16 9.90
C VAL A 49 -2.26 19.93 9.80
N ASN A 50 -3.20 19.93 8.86
CA ASN A 50 -4.13 18.82 8.66
C ASN A 50 -3.37 17.52 8.31
N ALA A 51 -2.33 17.62 7.48
CA ALA A 51 -1.46 16.48 7.17
C ALA A 51 -0.76 15.91 8.41
N ALA A 52 -0.19 16.77 9.26
CA ALA A 52 0.47 16.33 10.50
C ALA A 52 -0.50 15.70 11.53
N GLU A 53 -1.78 16.08 11.50
CA GLU A 53 -2.81 15.49 12.38
C GLU A 53 -3.35 14.15 11.85
N ASN A 54 -3.42 13.96 10.53
CA ASN A 54 -4.00 12.75 9.92
C ASN A 54 -2.97 11.70 9.51
N VAL A 55 -1.69 12.06 9.42
CA VAL A 55 -0.63 11.12 9.06
C VAL A 55 -0.59 9.96 10.06
N LYS A 56 -0.67 8.74 9.54
CA LYS A 56 -0.53 7.49 10.31
C LYS A 56 0.95 7.10 10.31
N GLU A 57 1.37 6.30 11.29
CA GLU A 57 2.71 5.68 11.18
C GLU A 57 2.72 4.79 9.95
N SER A 58 3.84 4.78 9.23
CA SER A 58 4.03 3.82 8.13
C SER A 58 3.89 2.42 8.70
N SER A 59 2.95 1.63 8.18
CA SER A 59 2.97 0.19 8.38
C SER A 59 4.25 -0.35 7.74
N GLY A 60 4.95 -1.25 8.42
CA GLY A 60 6.12 -1.94 7.87
C GLY A 60 5.77 -2.81 6.66
N LEU A 61 6.63 -3.78 6.35
CA LEU A 61 6.30 -4.77 5.34
C LEU A 61 4.95 -5.43 5.69
N ASP A 62 4.07 -5.58 4.70
CA ASP A 62 2.78 -6.25 4.89
C ASP A 62 3.03 -7.65 5.48
N ASP A 63 2.38 -7.97 6.59
CA ASP A 63 2.45 -9.30 7.24
C ASP A 63 2.17 -10.41 6.22
N THR A 64 1.30 -10.11 5.24
CA THR A 64 0.98 -10.98 4.10
C THR A 64 2.20 -11.30 3.23
N LEU A 65 3.03 -10.31 2.89
CA LEU A 65 4.24 -10.53 2.08
C LEU A 65 5.28 -11.35 2.83
N THR A 66 5.43 -11.10 4.13
CA THR A 66 6.31 -11.88 5.01
C THR A 66 5.86 -13.35 5.08
N GLN A 67 4.55 -13.57 5.22
CA GLN A 67 3.97 -14.92 5.22
C GLN A 67 4.19 -15.63 3.88
N ILE A 68 3.91 -14.96 2.75
CA ILE A 68 4.15 -15.50 1.40
C ILE A 68 5.60 -15.95 1.22
N GLY A 69 6.58 -15.10 1.57
CA GLY A 69 7.99 -15.44 1.44
C GLY A 69 8.40 -16.63 2.31
N THR A 70 7.85 -16.69 3.52
CA THR A 70 8.07 -17.80 4.46
C THR A 70 7.51 -19.11 3.92
N THR A 71 6.28 -19.09 3.40
CA THR A 71 5.67 -20.28 2.81
C THR A 71 6.42 -20.71 1.56
N ALA A 72 6.75 -19.80 0.64
CA ALA A 72 7.52 -20.13 -0.56
C ALA A 72 8.86 -20.79 -0.22
N THR A 73 9.57 -20.29 0.80
CA THR A 73 10.82 -20.88 1.29
C THR A 73 10.59 -22.29 1.84
N THR A 74 9.53 -22.49 2.62
CA THR A 74 9.18 -23.78 3.20
C THR A 74 8.80 -24.80 2.13
N VAL A 75 8.00 -24.40 1.13
CA VAL A 75 7.63 -25.23 -0.02
C VAL A 75 8.87 -25.63 -0.82
N LYS A 76 9.82 -24.72 -1.05
CA LYS A 76 11.09 -25.05 -1.71
C LYS A 76 11.87 -26.14 -0.96
N VAL A 77 11.97 -26.02 0.37
CA VAL A 77 12.63 -27.03 1.22
C VAL A 77 11.93 -28.37 1.12
N ILE A 78 10.59 -28.37 1.15
CA ILE A 78 9.77 -29.57 0.99
C ILE A 78 10.04 -30.25 -0.36
N LEU A 79 9.93 -29.52 -1.47
CA LEU A 79 10.10 -30.08 -2.82
C LEU A 79 11.49 -30.68 -3.04
N ASN A 80 12.53 -30.11 -2.43
CA ASN A 80 13.90 -30.61 -2.58
C ASN A 80 14.23 -31.78 -1.65
N ASN A 81 13.44 -32.00 -0.59
CA ASN A 81 13.71 -33.01 0.43
C ASN A 81 12.51 -33.94 0.72
N TYR A 82 11.51 -33.97 -0.16
CA TYR A 82 10.17 -34.51 0.12
C TYR A 82 10.20 -35.92 0.74
N GLU A 83 10.88 -36.87 0.11
CA GLU A 83 10.94 -38.28 0.57
C GLU A 83 11.46 -38.44 2.01
N ARG A 84 12.39 -37.58 2.44
CA ARG A 84 12.96 -37.63 3.79
C ARG A 84 12.03 -36.96 4.79
N LEU A 85 11.50 -35.79 4.41
CA LEU A 85 10.64 -35.00 5.27
C LEU A 85 9.30 -35.67 5.53
N ILE A 86 8.68 -36.31 4.53
CA ILE A 86 7.40 -37.01 4.69
C ILE A 86 7.52 -38.23 5.62
N LYS A 87 8.64 -38.96 5.55
CA LYS A 87 8.95 -40.07 6.48
C LYS A 87 9.07 -39.57 7.91
N GLU A 88 9.71 -38.42 8.12
CA GLU A 88 9.83 -37.81 9.45
C GLU A 88 8.49 -37.26 9.97
N ALA A 89 7.70 -36.64 9.09
CA ALA A 89 6.38 -36.12 9.42
C ALA A 89 5.40 -37.23 9.84
N SER A 90 5.55 -38.43 9.27
CA SER A 90 4.69 -39.59 9.54
C SER A 90 4.97 -40.28 10.88
N LYS A 91 6.03 -39.89 11.61
CA LYS A 91 6.32 -40.45 12.94
C LYS A 91 5.35 -39.90 13.99
N PRO A 92 4.85 -40.74 14.91
CA PRO A 92 3.94 -40.29 15.98
C PRO A 92 4.63 -39.25 16.87
N THR A 93 3.94 -38.14 17.13
CA THR A 93 4.40 -37.09 18.06
C THR A 93 4.22 -37.59 19.49
N ASN A 94 5.30 -37.66 20.28
CA ASN A 94 5.21 -38.08 21.67
C ASN A 94 4.56 -36.96 22.51
N PRO A 95 3.42 -37.19 23.18
CA PRO A 95 2.75 -36.18 23.99
C PRO A 95 3.32 -36.18 25.42
N GLN A 96 4.57 -35.78 25.59
CA GLN A 96 5.05 -35.40 26.92
C GLN A 96 5.89 -34.13 26.84
N GLY A 97 5.35 -33.06 27.42
CA GLY A 97 6.02 -31.78 27.57
C GLY A 97 7.24 -31.88 28.48
N ASN A 98 8.34 -31.37 27.96
CA ASN A 98 9.25 -30.40 28.56
C ASN A 98 10.36 -30.19 27.54
N GLN A 99 10.89 -28.97 27.47
CA GLN A 99 11.98 -28.55 26.55
C GLN A 99 12.97 -29.69 26.31
N GLU A 100 12.76 -30.43 25.24
CA GLU A 100 13.73 -31.38 24.72
C GLU A 100 14.46 -30.62 23.62
N SER A 101 15.77 -30.53 23.78
CA SER A 101 16.72 -29.90 22.89
C SER A 101 16.35 -30.08 21.42
N PRO A 102 16.68 -29.10 20.53
CA PRO A 102 16.37 -29.20 19.11
C PRO A 102 16.85 -30.56 18.61
N PRO A 103 16.07 -31.30 17.81
CA PRO A 103 16.47 -32.63 17.36
C PRO A 103 17.84 -32.51 16.69
N THR A 104 18.87 -32.95 17.39
CA THR A 104 20.21 -33.14 16.83
C THR A 104 20.14 -34.40 15.99
N THR A 105 19.57 -34.28 14.80
CA THR A 105 19.78 -35.24 13.73
C THR A 105 20.25 -34.50 12.48
N PRO A 106 21.52 -34.67 12.09
CA PRO A 106 22.07 -34.16 10.83
C PRO A 106 21.40 -34.73 9.55
N GLN A 107 20.20 -35.32 9.64
CA GLN A 107 19.73 -36.32 8.68
C GLN A 107 18.25 -36.18 8.29
N THR A 108 17.58 -35.07 8.62
CA THR A 108 16.19 -34.79 8.20
C THR A 108 16.11 -34.21 6.78
N CYS A 109 17.14 -33.51 6.31
CA CYS A 109 17.27 -33.00 4.95
C CYS A 109 18.57 -33.49 4.28
N HIS A 110 18.54 -33.56 2.95
CA HIS A 110 19.74 -33.68 2.13
C HIS A 110 20.45 -32.33 1.97
N GLU A 111 19.67 -31.25 1.82
CA GLU A 111 20.14 -29.88 1.65
C GLU A 111 19.23 -28.89 2.42
N GLY A 112 19.83 -27.87 3.05
CA GLY A 112 19.12 -26.82 3.81
C GLY A 112 19.60 -26.66 5.26
N GLN A 113 19.19 -25.58 5.93
CA GLN A 113 19.49 -25.37 7.35
C GLN A 113 18.60 -26.29 8.22
N PRO A 114 19.13 -26.90 9.31
CA PRO A 114 18.35 -27.81 10.16
C PRO A 114 17.03 -27.23 10.70
N GLN A 115 17.01 -25.93 10.98
CA GLN A 115 15.83 -25.21 11.46
C GLN A 115 14.71 -25.12 10.41
N ASP A 116 15.06 -24.90 9.13
CA ASP A 116 14.09 -24.79 8.04
C ASP A 116 13.48 -26.16 7.73
N CYS A 117 14.30 -27.21 7.85
CA CYS A 117 13.87 -28.60 7.75
C CYS A 117 12.92 -29.00 8.87
N ALA A 118 13.21 -28.65 10.12
CA ALA A 118 12.31 -28.90 11.24
C ALA A 118 10.95 -28.21 11.04
N LYS A 119 10.96 -26.96 10.56
CA LYS A 119 9.74 -26.21 10.22
C LYS A 119 8.96 -26.88 9.08
N ALA A 120 9.64 -27.31 8.02
CA ALA A 120 9.03 -28.00 6.89
C ALA A 120 8.37 -29.34 7.30
N VAL A 121 8.98 -30.10 8.21
CA VAL A 121 8.36 -31.32 8.76
C VAL A 121 7.06 -30.97 9.50
N GLU A 122 7.08 -29.93 10.33
CA GLU A 122 5.92 -29.54 11.12
C GLU A 122 4.76 -29.02 10.24
N GLU A 123 5.06 -28.25 9.20
CA GLU A 123 4.06 -27.83 8.22
C GLU A 123 3.50 -29.03 7.44
N LEU A 124 4.36 -29.96 7.00
CA LEU A 124 3.91 -31.21 6.38
C LEU A 124 2.97 -32.00 7.29
N ARG A 125 3.18 -32.05 8.62
CA ARG A 125 2.24 -32.74 9.51
C ARG A 125 0.83 -32.18 9.44
N LYS A 126 0.72 -30.85 9.39
CA LYS A 126 -0.54 -30.10 9.41
C LYS A 126 -1.27 -30.08 8.06
N MET A 127 -0.55 -30.29 6.96
CA MET A 127 -1.13 -30.26 5.60
C MET A 127 -2.17 -31.37 5.38
N GLU A 128 -3.18 -31.05 4.58
CA GLU A 128 -4.18 -32.01 4.10
C GLU A 128 -3.54 -33.06 3.18
N LYS A 129 -4.23 -34.19 3.01
CA LYS A 129 -3.73 -35.35 2.24
C LYS A 129 -3.49 -34.97 0.78
N GLU A 130 -4.43 -34.21 0.21
CA GLU A 130 -4.42 -33.74 -1.16
C GLU A 130 -3.23 -32.82 -1.43
N THR A 131 -2.88 -31.95 -0.48
CA THR A 131 -1.69 -31.09 -0.56
C THR A 131 -0.40 -31.90 -0.56
N LYS A 132 -0.31 -32.92 0.29
CA LYS A 132 0.86 -33.82 0.37
C LYS A 132 1.04 -34.57 -0.95
N GLU A 133 -0.04 -35.12 -1.51
CA GLU A 133 -0.01 -35.82 -2.79
C GLU A 133 0.43 -34.89 -3.94
N ALA A 134 0.00 -33.63 -3.94
CA ALA A 134 0.45 -32.64 -4.93
C ALA A 134 1.95 -32.32 -4.80
N LEU A 135 2.43 -32.18 -3.55
CA LEU A 135 3.85 -31.94 -3.26
C LEU A 135 4.74 -33.14 -3.64
N GLU A 136 4.26 -34.36 -3.39
CA GLU A 136 4.93 -35.59 -3.79
C GLU A 136 5.16 -35.62 -5.29
N LEU A 137 4.07 -35.46 -6.04
CA LEU A 137 4.04 -35.46 -7.48
C LEU A 137 4.98 -34.41 -8.09
N ALA A 138 4.99 -33.20 -7.52
CA ALA A 138 5.89 -32.13 -7.93
C ALA A 138 7.36 -32.45 -7.63
N ALA A 139 7.64 -33.12 -6.50
CA ALA A 139 8.99 -33.47 -6.07
C ALA A 139 9.56 -34.67 -6.84
N THR A 140 8.74 -35.66 -7.20
CA THR A 140 9.16 -36.88 -7.92
C THR A 140 9.28 -36.66 -9.42
N ASN A 141 8.73 -35.58 -9.97
CA ASN A 141 8.91 -35.23 -11.38
C ASN A 141 10.40 -34.94 -11.67
N THR A 142 11.02 -35.76 -12.51
CA THR A 142 12.46 -35.67 -12.84
C THR A 142 12.75 -34.83 -14.10
N GLY A 143 11.73 -34.18 -14.67
CA GLY A 143 11.82 -33.44 -15.94
C GLY A 143 11.83 -31.91 -15.79
N SER A 144 11.63 -31.23 -16.92
CA SER A 144 11.63 -29.75 -17.01
C SER A 144 10.55 -29.06 -16.16
N MET A 145 9.52 -29.79 -15.73
CA MET A 145 8.43 -29.23 -14.93
C MET A 145 8.88 -28.94 -13.50
N ARG A 146 9.66 -29.82 -12.86
CA ARG A 146 10.22 -29.58 -11.53
C ARG A 146 11.16 -28.37 -11.52
N GLU A 147 11.95 -28.21 -12.58
CA GLU A 147 12.82 -27.04 -12.76
C GLU A 147 11.99 -25.74 -12.87
N GLN A 148 10.90 -25.76 -13.65
CA GLN A 148 10.01 -24.59 -13.78
C GLN A 148 9.27 -24.26 -12.47
N ILE A 149 8.84 -25.27 -11.71
CA ILE A 149 8.23 -25.11 -10.38
C ILE A 149 9.23 -24.42 -9.43
N ASN A 150 10.44 -24.97 -9.31
CA ASN A 150 11.49 -24.39 -8.46
C ASN A 150 11.87 -22.97 -8.89
N LYS A 151 11.99 -22.71 -10.20
CA LYS A 151 12.26 -21.37 -10.75
C LYS A 151 11.15 -20.36 -10.41
N THR A 152 9.90 -20.79 -10.45
CA THR A 152 8.74 -19.95 -10.11
C THR A 152 8.76 -19.60 -8.62
N ILE A 153 9.03 -20.57 -7.75
CA ILE A 153 9.17 -20.38 -6.30
C ILE A 153 10.34 -19.44 -5.98
N ASP A 154 11.50 -19.62 -6.63
CA ASP A 154 12.65 -18.73 -6.46
C ASP A 154 12.34 -17.30 -6.87
N LYS A 155 11.56 -17.11 -7.93
CA LYS A 155 11.13 -15.78 -8.35
C LYS A 155 10.21 -15.14 -7.29
N ILE A 156 9.31 -15.90 -6.68
CA ILE A 156 8.48 -15.42 -5.56
C ILE A 156 9.35 -14.99 -4.37
N ILE A 157 10.32 -15.83 -3.96
CA ILE A 157 11.23 -15.51 -2.85
C ILE A 157 12.03 -14.23 -3.16
N GLN A 158 12.55 -14.09 -4.37
CA GLN A 158 13.29 -12.89 -4.80
C GLN A 158 12.43 -11.63 -4.78
N LEU A 159 11.18 -11.73 -5.23
CA LEU A 159 10.23 -10.62 -5.24
C LEU A 159 9.87 -10.14 -3.83
N VAL A 160 9.65 -11.08 -2.89
CA VAL A 160 9.43 -10.75 -1.48
C VAL A 160 10.67 -10.10 -0.86
N GLY A 161 11.88 -10.63 -1.13
CA GLY A 161 13.13 -10.04 -0.64
C GLY A 161 13.32 -8.60 -1.11
N LYS A 162 13.11 -8.33 -2.40
CA LYS A 162 13.19 -6.97 -2.97
C LYS A 162 12.16 -6.00 -2.35
N ALA A 163 10.97 -6.47 -2.01
CA ALA A 163 9.99 -5.65 -1.30
C ALA A 163 10.44 -5.33 0.14
N GLY A 164 11.14 -6.27 0.79
CA GLY A 164 11.77 -6.11 2.11
C GLY A 164 12.80 -4.99 2.16
N ASP A 165 13.67 -4.93 1.15
CA ASP A 165 14.77 -3.95 1.06
C ASP A 165 14.28 -2.51 0.80
N GLN A 166 13.01 -2.33 0.44
CA GLN A 166 12.38 -1.02 0.21
C GLN A 166 11.76 -0.40 1.47
N ALA A 167 12.04 -0.95 2.66
CA ALA A 167 11.61 -0.35 3.92
C ALA A 167 12.28 1.03 4.13
N PRO A 168 11.52 2.05 4.56
CA PRO A 168 12.07 3.39 4.73
C PRO A 168 13.18 3.39 5.79
N ASN A 169 14.37 3.84 5.38
CA ASN A 169 15.53 4.06 6.22
C ASN A 169 15.69 5.57 6.48
N GLY A 170 15.10 6.06 7.57
CA GLY A 170 15.12 7.49 7.93
C GLY A 170 14.06 7.86 8.97
N GLN A 171 13.89 9.17 9.21
CA GLN A 171 12.75 9.67 9.99
C GLN A 171 11.44 9.35 9.25
N SER A 172 10.42 8.90 9.97
CA SER A 172 9.12 8.63 9.37
C SER A 172 8.47 9.93 8.88
N VAL A 173 7.61 9.85 7.86
CA VAL A 173 6.83 11.00 7.40
C VAL A 173 6.11 11.69 8.56
N LYS A 174 5.55 10.91 9.49
CA LYS A 174 4.88 11.44 10.67
C LYS A 174 5.82 12.25 11.57
N GLN A 175 7.04 11.78 11.80
CA GLN A 175 8.04 12.53 12.56
C GLN A 175 8.37 13.86 11.88
N LEU A 176 8.59 13.85 10.56
CA LEU A 176 8.93 15.05 9.78
C LEU A 176 7.77 16.08 9.76
N LEU A 177 6.55 15.65 9.44
CA LEU A 177 5.37 16.53 9.43
C LEU A 177 5.09 17.12 10.82
N ARG A 178 5.25 16.31 11.88
CA ARG A 178 5.11 16.83 13.24
C ARG A 178 6.23 17.81 13.59
N ALA A 179 7.48 17.55 13.18
CA ALA A 179 8.58 18.48 13.40
C ALA A 179 8.33 19.85 12.74
N VAL A 180 7.76 19.88 11.52
CA VAL A 180 7.37 21.14 10.86
C VAL A 180 6.37 21.94 11.69
N VAL A 181 5.32 21.28 12.20
CA VAL A 181 4.21 21.95 12.89
C VAL A 181 4.54 22.29 14.34
N TYR A 182 5.21 21.38 15.04
CA TYR A 182 5.40 21.41 16.50
C TYR A 182 6.82 21.74 16.93
N GLY A 183 7.82 21.50 16.07
CA GLY A 183 9.24 21.62 16.34
C GLY A 183 9.91 20.27 16.61
N GLU A 184 11.20 20.16 16.28
CA GLU A 184 11.98 18.93 16.48
C GLU A 184 12.04 18.50 17.96
N GLY A 185 12.04 17.18 18.18
CA GLY A 185 12.16 16.57 19.51
C GLY A 185 10.97 16.80 20.44
N THR A 186 9.89 17.43 19.96
CA THR A 186 8.69 17.66 20.77
C THR A 186 7.82 16.41 20.85
N THR A 187 7.62 15.88 22.06
CA THR A 187 6.58 14.88 22.37
C THR A 187 5.23 15.54 22.66
N GLY A 188 5.20 16.87 22.78
CA GLY A 188 4.02 17.67 23.06
C GLY A 188 3.09 17.84 21.85
N ASN A 189 1.89 18.36 22.14
CA ASN A 189 0.86 18.67 21.14
C ASN A 189 0.66 20.18 20.96
N THR A 190 1.63 20.99 21.38
CA THR A 190 1.64 22.44 21.21
C THR A 190 2.92 22.88 20.52
N PRO A 191 2.85 23.81 19.54
CA PRO A 191 4.05 24.29 18.86
C PRO A 191 5.02 25.01 19.79
N LYS A 192 6.32 24.79 19.57
CA LYS A 192 7.40 25.47 20.27
C LYS A 192 7.46 26.96 19.91
N MET A 193 7.73 27.79 20.91
CA MET A 193 8.04 29.21 20.79
C MET A 193 9.39 29.52 21.46
N ASP A 194 9.92 30.72 21.20
CA ASP A 194 11.15 31.17 21.83
C ASP A 194 10.86 31.81 23.21
N SER A 195 11.38 31.20 24.27
CA SER A 195 11.16 31.65 25.65
C SER A 195 11.91 32.94 26.02
N THR A 196 12.63 33.55 25.08
CA THR A 196 13.40 34.80 25.27
C THR A 196 12.85 35.96 24.44
N ALA A 197 11.71 35.77 23.76
CA ALA A 197 11.04 36.86 23.07
C ALA A 197 10.43 37.83 24.11
N ALA A 198 10.79 39.12 23.99
CA ALA A 198 10.36 40.15 24.92
C ALA A 198 8.97 40.72 24.60
N ASP A 199 8.53 40.58 23.35
CA ASP A 199 7.29 41.11 22.82
C ASP A 199 6.85 40.31 21.58
N ARG A 200 5.69 40.69 21.03
CA ARG A 200 5.12 40.05 19.85
C ARG A 200 5.95 40.32 18.61
N GLU A 201 6.45 41.54 18.41
CA GLU A 201 7.31 41.88 17.27
C GLU A 201 8.61 41.06 17.26
N THR A 202 9.15 40.71 18.43
CA THR A 202 10.33 39.86 18.55
C THR A 202 9.98 38.41 18.28
N SER A 203 8.81 37.95 18.74
CA SER A 203 8.32 36.58 18.46
C SER A 203 8.02 36.37 16.98
N CYS A 204 7.33 37.32 16.35
CA CYS A 204 6.75 37.21 15.01
C CYS A 204 7.58 37.92 13.94
N GLY A 205 8.46 38.82 14.34
CA GLY A 205 9.43 39.51 13.51
C GLY A 205 9.03 40.94 13.15
N LYS A 206 10.07 41.73 12.89
CA LYS A 206 10.04 43.08 12.34
C LYS A 206 11.29 43.27 11.48
N ARG A 207 11.28 44.25 10.57
CA ARG A 207 12.45 44.58 9.75
C ARG A 207 13.52 45.28 10.58
N SER A 208 14.31 44.47 11.27
CA SER A 208 15.48 44.92 12.03
C SER A 208 16.47 43.77 12.17
N SER A 209 17.57 44.00 12.88
CA SER A 209 18.43 42.91 13.28
C SER A 209 17.66 41.88 14.12
N ASN A 210 17.88 40.60 13.80
CA ASN A 210 17.40 39.39 14.49
C ASN A 210 16.06 38.74 14.03
N GLY A 211 15.32 39.32 13.06
CA GLY A 211 14.12 38.69 12.47
C GLY A 211 13.08 38.20 13.49
N ALA A 212 12.27 37.20 13.12
CA ALA A 212 11.38 36.52 14.08
C ALA A 212 12.14 35.51 14.94
N LYS A 213 11.91 35.48 16.26
CA LYS A 213 12.44 34.44 17.14
C LYS A 213 11.59 33.18 17.16
N SER A 214 10.27 33.32 17.31
CA SER A 214 9.33 32.19 17.47
C SER A 214 8.83 31.66 16.13
N ALA A 215 8.42 32.54 15.21
CA ALA A 215 7.81 32.11 13.93
C ALA A 215 8.76 31.24 13.08
N LYS A 216 10.07 31.46 13.13
CA LYS A 216 11.05 30.65 12.40
C LYS A 216 11.23 29.23 12.93
N LEU A 217 10.82 28.97 14.18
CA LEU A 217 11.02 27.66 14.80
C LEU A 217 10.03 26.62 14.28
N THR A 218 8.78 27.03 14.08
CA THR A 218 7.70 26.10 13.69
C THR A 218 6.65 26.78 12.82
N LEU A 219 6.01 25.98 11.97
CA LEU A 219 4.83 26.43 11.22
C LEU A 219 3.68 26.80 12.17
N GLY A 220 3.54 26.10 13.30
CA GLY A 220 2.53 26.41 14.31
C GLY A 220 2.73 27.79 14.94
N ALA A 221 3.96 28.16 15.30
CA ALA A 221 4.26 29.50 15.80
C ALA A 221 4.06 30.58 14.72
N THR A 222 4.35 30.26 13.45
CA THR A 222 4.02 31.15 12.32
C THR A 222 2.51 31.41 12.24
N LEU A 223 1.68 30.37 12.32
CA LEU A 223 0.22 30.51 12.35
C LEU A 223 -0.26 31.37 13.53
N VAL A 224 0.31 31.18 14.71
CA VAL A 224 -0.02 32.01 15.88
C VAL A 224 0.28 33.49 15.63
N CYS A 225 1.39 33.81 14.98
CA CYS A 225 1.73 35.19 14.63
C CYS A 225 0.71 35.84 13.68
N LEU A 226 0.23 35.08 12.69
CA LEU A 226 -0.76 35.54 11.72
C LEU A 226 -2.19 35.60 12.30
N CYS A 227 -2.53 34.73 13.24
CA CYS A 227 -3.93 34.46 13.59
C CYS A 227 -4.31 34.86 15.01
N ALA A 228 -3.40 34.74 15.99
CA ALA A 228 -3.75 34.93 17.40
C ALA A 228 -3.92 36.42 17.75
N SER A 229 -4.79 36.66 18.72
CA SER A 229 -4.85 37.92 19.44
C SER A 229 -3.80 37.92 20.57
N ASP A 230 -3.63 39.04 21.25
CA ASP A 230 -2.89 39.12 22.51
C ASP A 230 -3.65 40.00 23.52
N GLY A 231 -3.08 40.19 24.71
CA GLY A 231 -3.71 40.98 25.78
C GLY A 231 -3.91 42.47 25.46
N SER A 232 -3.19 43.00 24.45
CA SER A 232 -3.30 44.39 23.99
C SER A 232 -4.07 44.53 22.67
N GLN A 233 -4.02 43.50 21.82
CA GLN A 233 -4.67 43.41 20.52
C GLN A 233 -5.63 42.23 20.53
N THR A 234 -6.81 42.43 21.11
CA THR A 234 -7.77 41.35 21.43
C THR A 234 -8.67 40.94 20.27
N ASN A 235 -8.47 41.53 19.08
CA ASN A 235 -9.38 41.40 17.96
C ASN A 235 -8.66 41.14 16.63
N ASN A 236 -7.61 40.32 16.65
CA ASN A 236 -6.95 39.92 15.41
C ASN A 236 -7.87 38.98 14.62
N LYS A 237 -8.29 39.41 13.42
CA LYS A 237 -9.13 38.64 12.50
C LYS A 237 -8.41 38.32 11.19
N GLY A 238 -7.07 38.35 11.21
CA GLY A 238 -6.25 38.17 10.02
C GLY A 238 -6.54 36.85 9.31
N CYS A 239 -6.63 35.73 10.03
CA CYS A 239 -6.82 34.40 9.42
C CYS A 239 -8.29 33.97 9.29
N TYR A 240 -9.09 34.25 10.31
CA TYR A 240 -10.47 33.78 10.45
C TYR A 240 -11.30 34.85 11.17
N ASP A 241 -12.27 34.47 12.00
CA ASP A 241 -12.85 35.35 13.01
C ASP A 241 -11.79 35.73 14.07
N THR A 242 -12.21 36.18 15.25
CA THR A 242 -11.27 36.62 16.29
C THR A 242 -10.43 35.47 16.82
N GLY A 243 -9.11 35.61 16.71
CA GLY A 243 -8.15 34.68 17.32
C GLY A 243 -8.17 34.72 18.84
N GLU A 244 -7.99 33.55 19.47
CA GLU A 244 -7.71 33.44 20.90
C GLU A 244 -6.44 34.19 21.30
N GLN A 245 -6.32 34.51 22.58
CA GLN A 245 -5.20 35.29 23.11
C GLN A 245 -3.97 34.42 23.39
N GLN A 246 -2.87 34.78 22.75
CA GLN A 246 -1.54 34.22 23.03
C GLN A 246 -0.72 35.21 23.88
N ASN A 247 0.01 34.70 24.88
CA ASN A 247 1.11 35.45 25.48
C ASN A 247 2.39 35.28 24.62
N PHE A 248 2.93 36.38 24.11
CA PHE A 248 4.15 36.39 23.30
C PHE A 248 5.42 36.68 24.12
N VAL A 249 5.29 37.01 25.40
CA VAL A 249 6.40 37.42 26.27
C VAL A 249 6.91 36.22 27.07
N ASN A 250 8.20 35.90 26.91
CA ASN A 250 8.92 34.86 27.64
C ASN A 250 8.23 33.48 27.64
N GLN A 251 7.60 33.14 26.51
CA GLN A 251 6.75 31.96 26.39
C GLN A 251 7.40 30.90 25.50
N GLY A 252 7.69 29.72 26.05
CA GLY A 252 8.37 28.64 25.33
C GLY A 252 7.48 27.77 24.44
N ALA A 253 6.16 27.93 24.51
CA ALA A 253 5.20 27.17 23.71
C ALA A 253 3.89 27.93 23.51
N VAL A 254 3.22 27.65 22.40
CA VAL A 254 1.87 28.15 22.11
C VAL A 254 0.89 27.66 23.16
N ASP A 255 -0.04 28.52 23.57
CA ASP A 255 -1.11 28.17 24.49
C ASP A 255 -2.02 27.09 23.89
N SER A 256 -2.43 26.14 24.72
CA SER A 256 -3.24 24.99 24.29
C SER A 256 -4.61 25.41 23.71
N SER A 257 -5.23 26.46 24.22
CA SER A 257 -6.52 26.98 23.73
C SER A 257 -6.37 27.63 22.35
N VAL A 258 -5.33 28.45 22.18
CA VAL A 258 -4.97 29.07 20.90
C VAL A 258 -4.71 28.00 19.85
N TRP A 259 -3.90 27.00 20.17
CA TRP A 259 -3.59 25.93 19.23
C TRP A 259 -4.82 25.08 18.89
N THR A 260 -5.68 24.81 19.88
CA THR A 260 -6.95 24.09 19.66
C THR A 260 -7.85 24.83 18.68
N GLN A 261 -7.99 26.16 18.83
CA GLN A 261 -8.77 26.98 17.91
C GLN A 261 -8.18 26.94 16.50
N ILE A 262 -6.85 27.13 16.35
CA ILE A 262 -6.19 27.09 15.04
C ILE A 262 -6.43 25.75 14.35
N LYS A 263 -6.26 24.62 15.05
CA LYS A 263 -6.53 23.29 14.47
C LYS A 263 -7.98 23.13 14.05
N MET A 264 -8.93 23.59 14.86
CA MET A 264 -10.35 23.57 14.49
C MET A 264 -10.61 24.33 13.20
N LYS A 265 -10.06 25.54 13.07
CA LYS A 265 -10.22 26.39 11.88
C LYS A 265 -9.52 25.77 10.66
N CYS A 266 -8.35 25.14 10.84
CA CYS A 266 -7.63 24.47 9.76
C CYS A 266 -8.41 23.31 9.11
N LYS A 267 -9.21 22.57 9.89
CA LYS A 267 -10.09 21.53 9.34
C LYS A 267 -11.10 22.05 8.31
N THR A 268 -11.44 23.34 8.38
CA THR A 268 -12.41 23.99 7.47
C THR A 268 -11.74 24.82 6.36
N ALA A 269 -10.51 25.28 6.58
CA ALA A 269 -9.83 26.22 5.68
C ALA A 269 -9.05 25.55 4.54
N ALA A 270 -8.77 24.26 4.65
CA ALA A 270 -8.03 23.50 3.65
C ALA A 270 -8.64 22.11 3.47
N GLY A 271 -8.35 21.48 2.33
CA GLY A 271 -8.65 20.07 2.13
C GLY A 271 -8.06 19.25 3.28
N ASN A 272 -8.87 18.34 3.83
CA ASN A 272 -8.49 17.48 4.95
C ASN A 272 -8.55 16.01 4.49
N PRO A 273 -7.67 15.58 3.57
CA PRO A 273 -7.67 14.21 3.10
C PRO A 273 -7.36 13.26 4.26
N GLU A 274 -7.92 12.04 4.19
CA GLU A 274 -7.71 11.01 5.21
C GLU A 274 -6.23 10.61 5.35
N ALA A 275 -5.47 10.72 4.25
CA ALA A 275 -4.03 10.55 4.23
C ALA A 275 -3.34 11.73 3.52
N PRO A 276 -2.19 12.21 4.02
CA PRO A 276 -1.41 13.22 3.33
C PRO A 276 -0.84 12.67 2.00
N GLN A 277 -0.72 13.55 1.01
CA GLN A 277 -0.15 13.23 -0.30
C GLN A 277 1.06 14.12 -0.58
N ALA A 278 2.08 13.54 -1.22
CA ALA A 278 3.36 14.20 -1.40
C ALA A 278 3.31 15.44 -2.31
N ASP A 279 2.47 15.41 -3.33
CA ASP A 279 2.24 16.50 -4.27
C ASP A 279 1.55 17.70 -3.57
N ILE A 280 0.57 17.44 -2.71
CA ILE A 280 -0.12 18.45 -1.91
C ILE A 280 0.87 19.15 -0.96
N ILE A 281 1.70 18.38 -0.25
CA ILE A 281 2.69 18.93 0.68
C ILE A 281 3.79 19.71 -0.06
N GLY A 282 4.30 19.16 -1.17
CA GLY A 282 5.27 19.87 -2.02
C GLY A 282 4.69 21.16 -2.63
N ALA A 283 3.41 21.15 -3.01
CA ALA A 283 2.72 22.33 -3.52
C ALA A 283 2.55 23.41 -2.44
N ALA A 284 2.32 23.03 -1.17
CA ALA A 284 2.27 23.98 -0.06
C ALA A 284 3.61 24.72 0.09
N ALA A 285 4.73 24.00 0.13
CA ALA A 285 6.06 24.59 0.19
C ALA A 285 6.34 25.52 -1.01
N THR A 286 5.96 25.08 -2.21
CA THR A 286 6.08 25.87 -3.46
C THR A 286 5.21 27.13 -3.47
N LYS A 287 4.09 27.17 -2.75
CA LYS A 287 3.27 28.37 -2.60
C LYS A 287 3.84 29.35 -1.57
N ILE A 288 4.50 28.85 -0.52
CA ILE A 288 5.07 29.68 0.55
C ILE A 288 6.30 30.44 0.07
N ARG A 289 7.22 29.79 -0.65
CA ARG A 289 8.50 30.42 -1.06
C ARG A 289 8.32 31.72 -1.86
N PRO A 290 7.49 31.78 -2.92
CA PRO A 290 7.29 33.01 -3.67
C PRO A 290 6.65 34.10 -2.81
N ARG A 291 5.78 33.75 -1.87
CA ARG A 291 5.18 34.75 -0.95
C ARG A 291 6.24 35.40 -0.07
N LEU A 292 7.19 34.63 0.43
CA LEU A 292 8.32 35.18 1.18
C LEU A 292 9.25 36.03 0.30
N ALA A 293 9.54 35.59 -0.92
CA ALA A 293 10.51 36.25 -1.80
C ALA A 293 9.95 37.51 -2.49
N THR A 294 8.64 37.63 -2.64
CA THR A 294 8.01 38.73 -3.38
C THR A 294 7.85 39.97 -2.51
N ALA A 295 8.08 41.14 -3.11
CA ALA A 295 7.81 42.41 -2.45
C ALA A 295 6.33 42.55 -2.14
N VAL A 296 6.02 42.87 -0.87
CA VAL A 296 4.65 43.18 -0.43
C VAL A 296 4.22 44.54 -0.99
N SER A 297 5.15 45.48 -1.07
CA SER A 297 4.96 46.80 -1.67
C SER A 297 6.30 47.36 -2.18
N SER A 298 6.29 48.54 -2.82
CA SER A 298 7.52 49.22 -3.22
C SER A 298 8.48 49.52 -2.06
N SER A 299 7.95 49.60 -0.83
CA SER A 299 8.72 49.92 0.39
C SER A 299 9.08 48.67 1.20
N ILE A 300 8.36 47.57 1.01
CA ILE A 300 8.49 46.32 1.75
C ILE A 300 8.96 45.22 0.79
N PRO A 301 10.28 44.96 0.71
CA PRO A 301 10.87 44.25 -0.42
C PRO A 301 10.69 42.72 -0.39
N HIS A 302 10.53 42.10 0.78
CA HIS A 302 10.42 40.64 0.95
C HIS A 302 10.20 40.27 2.43
N GLY A 303 10.13 38.96 2.69
CA GLY A 303 10.33 38.34 3.99
C GLY A 303 9.05 38.13 4.79
N TYR A 304 7.91 38.66 4.35
CA TYR A 304 6.66 38.55 5.10
C TYR A 304 5.78 37.42 4.59
N LEU A 305 5.20 36.69 5.54
CA LEU A 305 4.01 35.88 5.33
C LEU A 305 2.86 36.52 6.11
N GLY A 306 1.66 36.57 5.54
CA GLY A 306 0.55 37.37 6.06
C GLY A 306 0.60 38.83 5.61
N THR A 307 -0.11 39.70 6.33
CA THR A 307 -0.38 41.08 5.90
C THR A 307 0.34 42.07 6.79
N ILE A 308 0.96 43.08 6.17
CA ILE A 308 1.58 44.24 6.83
C ILE A 308 1.25 45.51 6.04
N ALA A 309 0.99 46.62 6.74
CA ALA A 309 0.69 47.92 6.14
C ALA A 309 1.93 48.84 6.16
N GLY A 310 1.90 49.91 5.36
CA GLY A 310 2.89 51.00 5.44
C GLY A 310 4.27 50.66 4.87
N THR A 311 5.32 51.07 5.58
CA THR A 311 6.73 50.99 5.18
C THR A 311 7.58 50.08 6.06
N ASP A 312 7.00 49.38 7.03
CA ASP A 312 7.63 48.38 7.92
C ASP A 312 8.89 48.81 8.70
N THR A 313 9.22 50.11 8.69
CA THR A 313 10.44 50.68 9.28
C THR A 313 10.35 50.93 10.78
N THR A 314 9.14 51.11 11.31
CA THR A 314 8.89 51.51 12.70
C THR A 314 7.96 50.55 13.45
N GLY A 315 7.29 49.65 12.73
CA GLY A 315 6.40 48.64 13.27
C GLY A 315 6.90 47.22 13.00
N GLY A 316 5.96 46.30 12.79
CA GLY A 316 6.24 44.92 12.44
C GLY A 316 5.03 44.02 12.65
N CYS A 317 5.29 42.74 12.91
CA CYS A 317 4.25 41.75 13.10
C CYS A 317 3.66 41.79 14.52
N THR A 318 2.80 42.78 14.75
CA THR A 318 2.15 43.09 16.04
C THR A 318 0.72 42.54 16.15
N GLY A 319 0.15 42.00 15.08
CA GLY A 319 -1.23 41.53 15.03
C GLY A 319 -2.31 42.61 14.97
N ASN A 320 -1.92 43.88 14.81
CA ASN A 320 -2.86 44.98 14.58
C ASN A 320 -2.71 45.58 13.18
N ALA A 321 -3.68 46.40 12.77
CA ALA A 321 -3.72 47.02 11.45
C ALA A 321 -3.31 48.50 11.45
N ALA A 322 -2.60 48.96 12.48
CA ALA A 322 -2.04 50.32 12.47
C ALA A 322 -0.99 50.47 11.36
N THR A 323 -0.59 51.72 11.09
CA THR A 323 0.50 52.02 10.14
C THR A 323 1.77 51.27 10.55
N ASP A 324 2.45 50.68 9.56
CA ASP A 324 3.67 49.87 9.71
C ASP A 324 3.50 48.55 10.47
N ASN A 325 2.27 48.20 10.82
CA ASN A 325 1.94 47.00 11.59
C ASN A 325 1.17 45.98 10.75
N GLY A 326 1.16 44.73 11.23
CA GLY A 326 0.50 43.65 10.55
C GLY A 326 0.28 42.40 11.39
N ALA A 327 -0.66 41.57 10.94
CA ALA A 327 -0.74 40.18 11.35
C ALA A 327 0.07 39.34 10.37
N CYS A 328 1.34 39.15 10.68
CA CYS A 328 2.32 38.57 9.79
C CYS A 328 3.38 37.76 10.54
N ALA A 329 4.29 37.15 9.80
CA ALA A 329 5.57 36.67 10.29
C ALA A 329 6.69 37.12 9.35
N TYR A 330 7.85 37.50 9.88
CA TYR A 330 8.96 38.03 9.10
C TYR A 330 10.21 37.13 9.12
N PHE A 331 10.72 36.81 7.94
CA PHE A 331 11.82 35.89 7.68
C PHE A 331 12.86 36.54 6.75
N ALA A 332 13.95 36.99 7.36
CA ALA A 332 15.09 37.57 6.67
C ALA A 332 16.35 37.32 7.50
N ASN A 333 17.50 37.59 6.87
CA ASN A 333 18.78 37.59 7.55
C ASN A 333 18.81 38.59 8.71
N ASN A 334 19.86 38.52 9.54
CA ASN A 334 20.07 39.42 10.67
C ASN A 334 20.22 40.91 10.30
N GLY A 335 20.18 41.28 9.01
CA GLY A 335 20.15 42.67 8.56
C GLY A 335 18.82 43.13 7.98
N GLY A 336 17.84 42.22 7.80
CA GLY A 336 16.62 42.50 7.05
C GLY A 336 16.88 42.88 5.58
N THR A 337 18.04 42.51 5.05
CA THR A 337 18.50 42.89 3.69
C THR A 337 18.22 41.81 2.65
N SER A 338 18.13 40.55 3.08
CA SER A 338 17.85 39.41 2.23
C SER A 338 16.84 38.48 2.88
N GLN A 339 15.90 37.98 2.09
CA GLN A 339 14.94 36.96 2.51
C GLN A 339 15.64 35.65 2.87
N GLU A 340 15.19 35.01 3.93
CA GLU A 340 15.63 33.67 4.32
C GLU A 340 14.41 32.76 4.51
N ASN A 341 14.57 31.48 4.16
CA ASN A 341 13.54 30.49 4.41
C ASN A 341 13.66 30.02 5.87
N PRO A 342 12.54 29.87 6.60
CA PRO A 342 12.58 29.26 7.92
C PRO A 342 12.95 27.78 7.82
N GLU A 343 13.58 27.24 8.87
CA GLU A 343 14.08 25.87 8.91
C GLU A 343 12.97 24.83 8.70
N TRP A 344 11.78 25.07 9.26
CA TRP A 344 10.62 24.20 9.08
C TRP A 344 10.20 24.05 7.61
N LEU A 345 10.57 24.98 6.71
CA LEU A 345 10.28 24.87 5.28
C LEU A 345 11.21 23.85 4.59
N THR A 346 12.45 23.73 5.06
CA THR A 346 13.37 22.65 4.64
C THR A 346 12.89 21.31 5.15
N THR A 347 12.46 21.23 6.41
CA THR A 347 11.86 20.00 6.97
C THR A 347 10.56 19.61 6.23
N LEU A 348 9.80 20.58 5.72
CA LEU A 348 8.60 20.33 4.92
C LEU A 348 8.94 19.70 3.56
N ASP A 349 10.04 20.11 2.92
CA ASP A 349 10.51 19.44 1.70
C ASP A 349 10.91 17.99 2.00
N ALA A 350 11.65 17.76 3.08
CA ALA A 350 12.04 16.42 3.51
C ALA A 350 10.82 15.54 3.78
N ALA A 351 9.76 16.10 4.39
CA ALA A 351 8.49 15.41 4.59
C ALA A 351 7.81 15.06 3.25
N ALA A 352 7.81 15.97 2.27
CA ALA A 352 7.27 15.71 0.94
C ALA A 352 8.07 14.62 0.21
N ASP A 353 9.40 14.63 0.30
CA ASP A 353 10.27 13.61 -0.30
C ASP A 353 10.06 12.24 0.34
N ALA A 354 9.96 12.18 1.67
CA ALA A 354 9.63 10.96 2.40
C ALA A 354 8.26 10.40 1.98
N LEU A 355 7.25 11.26 1.82
CA LEU A 355 5.94 10.86 1.29
C LEU A 355 6.03 10.29 -0.13
N ARG A 356 6.77 10.92 -1.04
CA ARG A 356 6.95 10.38 -2.41
C ARG A 356 7.60 9.01 -2.39
N ASN A 357 8.57 8.81 -1.50
CA ASN A 357 9.23 7.52 -1.33
C ASN A 357 8.27 6.47 -0.78
N GLU A 358 7.46 6.80 0.22
CA GLU A 358 6.43 5.91 0.76
C GLU A 358 5.35 5.56 -0.28
N GLU A 359 4.86 6.53 -1.05
CA GLU A 359 3.90 6.34 -2.15
C GLU A 359 4.47 5.43 -3.24
N LYS A 360 5.72 5.67 -3.66
CA LYS A 360 6.43 4.82 -4.64
C LYS A 360 6.64 3.40 -4.10
N ALA A 361 7.01 3.27 -2.84
CA ALA A 361 7.17 1.97 -2.20
C ALA A 361 5.82 1.23 -2.10
N ALA A 362 4.72 1.93 -1.81
CA ALA A 362 3.38 1.33 -1.79
C ALA A 362 2.96 0.83 -3.18
N GLN A 363 3.20 1.60 -4.24
CA GLN A 363 2.95 1.17 -5.62
C GLN A 363 3.82 -0.03 -6.02
N SER A 364 5.11 0.01 -5.67
CA SER A 364 6.04 -1.10 -5.88
C SER A 364 5.55 -2.37 -5.18
N ARG A 365 5.12 -2.27 -3.92
CA ARG A 365 4.54 -3.40 -3.17
C ARG A 365 3.28 -3.96 -3.82
N LEU A 366 2.36 -3.11 -4.29
CA LEU A 366 1.15 -3.56 -4.98
C LEU A 366 1.49 -4.31 -6.28
N HIS A 367 2.47 -3.81 -7.03
CA HIS A 367 2.97 -4.49 -8.23
C HIS A 367 3.58 -5.85 -7.89
N THR A 368 4.43 -5.91 -6.86
CA THR A 368 5.02 -7.17 -6.37
C THR A 368 3.95 -8.17 -5.95
N ILE A 369 2.93 -7.76 -5.19
CA ILE A 369 1.82 -8.63 -4.79
C ILE A 369 1.09 -9.18 -6.02
N THR A 370 0.87 -8.34 -7.03
CA THR A 370 0.22 -8.76 -8.28
C THR A 370 1.08 -9.76 -9.07
N GLU A 371 2.39 -9.54 -9.14
CA GLU A 371 3.31 -10.47 -9.79
C GLU A 371 3.39 -11.81 -9.05
N ILE A 372 3.43 -11.79 -7.70
CA ILE A 372 3.38 -13.00 -6.88
C ILE A 372 2.08 -13.77 -7.13
N LYS A 373 0.92 -13.10 -7.21
CA LYS A 373 -0.36 -13.75 -7.53
C LYS A 373 -0.29 -14.44 -8.90
N ALA A 374 0.22 -13.76 -9.92
CA ALA A 374 0.37 -14.35 -11.26
C ALA A 374 1.35 -15.53 -11.29
N LEU A 375 2.43 -15.49 -10.49
CA LEU A 375 3.37 -16.61 -10.35
C LEU A 375 2.74 -17.78 -9.61
N ASN A 376 1.90 -17.51 -8.60
CA ASN A 376 1.13 -18.53 -7.92
C ASN A 376 0.12 -19.20 -8.86
N ASP A 377 -0.58 -18.44 -9.71
CA ASP A 377 -1.45 -18.98 -10.76
C ASP A 377 -0.64 -19.80 -11.79
N SER A 378 0.59 -19.38 -12.11
CA SER A 378 1.47 -20.14 -12.99
C SER A 378 1.89 -21.47 -12.36
N LEU A 379 2.18 -21.46 -11.05
CA LEU A 379 2.54 -22.64 -10.28
C LEU A 379 1.37 -23.64 -10.20
N THR A 380 0.16 -23.12 -9.99
CA THR A 380 -1.12 -23.86 -10.10
C THR A 380 -1.19 -24.64 -11.41
N ASN A 381 -1.02 -23.95 -12.54
CA ASN A 381 -1.11 -24.54 -13.88
C ASN A 381 0.02 -25.56 -14.13
N LEU A 382 1.23 -25.30 -13.64
CA LEU A 382 2.35 -26.24 -13.74
C LEU A 382 2.04 -27.53 -12.99
N LEU A 383 1.48 -27.45 -11.79
CA LEU A 383 1.08 -28.61 -11.00
C LEU A 383 -0.08 -29.39 -11.63
N GLU A 384 -1.07 -28.70 -12.21
CA GLU A 384 -2.12 -29.34 -13.01
C GLU A 384 -1.53 -30.11 -14.20
N MET A 385 -0.58 -29.50 -14.91
CA MET A 385 0.09 -30.15 -16.03
C MET A 385 0.85 -31.39 -15.57
N VAL A 386 1.60 -31.31 -14.46
CA VAL A 386 2.31 -32.45 -13.88
C VAL A 386 1.33 -33.60 -13.61
N ALA A 387 0.20 -33.32 -12.94
CA ALA A 387 -0.84 -34.31 -12.65
C ALA A 387 -1.41 -34.96 -13.90
N LEU A 388 -1.66 -34.18 -14.95
CA LEU A 388 -2.13 -34.71 -16.23
C LEU A 388 -1.07 -35.57 -16.94
N THR A 389 0.21 -35.21 -16.88
CA THR A 389 1.28 -36.05 -17.45
C THR A 389 1.45 -37.37 -16.72
N GLU A 390 1.41 -37.40 -15.39
CA GLU A 390 1.54 -38.66 -14.66
C GLU A 390 0.35 -39.59 -14.90
N ILE A 391 -0.87 -39.05 -14.92
CA ILE A 391 -2.07 -39.81 -15.32
C ILE A 391 -1.85 -40.42 -16.72
N ARG A 392 -1.38 -39.62 -17.69
CA ARG A 392 -1.11 -40.10 -19.05
C ARG A 392 -0.03 -41.18 -19.09
N THR A 393 1.00 -41.08 -18.25
CA THR A 393 2.11 -42.04 -18.23
C THR A 393 1.67 -43.36 -17.58
N ALA A 394 0.89 -43.30 -16.50
CA ALA A 394 0.30 -44.47 -15.85
C ALA A 394 -0.61 -45.28 -16.82
N PHE A 395 -1.38 -44.60 -17.66
CA PHE A 395 -2.17 -45.25 -18.72
C PHE A 395 -1.33 -45.91 -19.82
N LEU A 396 -0.10 -45.44 -20.06
CA LEU A 396 0.81 -46.02 -21.05
C LEU A 396 1.65 -47.16 -20.50
N THR A 397 1.77 -47.29 -19.18
CA THR A 397 2.59 -48.31 -18.52
C THR A 397 1.82 -49.56 -18.07
N ASP A 398 0.48 -49.50 -17.94
CA ASP A 398 -0.33 -50.62 -17.42
C ASP A 398 -0.76 -51.66 -18.48
N ASP A 399 -0.61 -51.36 -19.78
CA ASP A 399 -0.71 -52.38 -20.83
C ASP A 399 0.62 -52.45 -21.58
N GLN A 400 1.38 -53.51 -21.32
CA GLN A 400 2.59 -53.85 -22.05
C GLN A 400 2.26 -54.40 -23.47
N ILE A 401 1.41 -53.69 -24.21
CA ILE A 401 1.26 -53.83 -25.66
C ILE A 401 1.04 -52.43 -26.22
N THR A 402 2.00 -51.93 -26.99
CA THR A 402 1.84 -50.63 -27.64
C THR A 402 0.73 -50.73 -28.69
N ALA A 403 -0.08 -49.68 -28.87
CA ALA A 403 -1.16 -49.66 -29.86
C ALA A 403 -0.68 -50.01 -31.29
N ASN A 404 0.60 -49.77 -31.60
CA ASN A 404 1.22 -50.16 -32.87
C ASN A 404 1.41 -51.68 -33.00
N GLU A 405 1.72 -52.41 -31.92
CA GLU A 405 1.91 -53.87 -31.96
C GLU A 405 0.57 -54.63 -32.15
N VAL A 406 -0.54 -54.10 -31.64
CA VAL A 406 -1.89 -54.70 -31.81
C VAL A 406 -2.41 -54.50 -33.24
N VAL A 407 -2.17 -53.32 -33.84
CA VAL A 407 -2.57 -53.03 -35.22
C VAL A 407 -1.80 -53.91 -36.21
N ASP A 408 -0.50 -54.11 -36.00
CA ASP A 408 0.32 -55.03 -36.79
C ASP A 408 -0.12 -56.49 -36.62
N ALA A 409 -0.48 -56.90 -35.39
CA ALA A 409 -1.04 -58.23 -35.14
C ALA A 409 -2.39 -58.45 -35.85
N GLU A 410 -3.28 -57.45 -35.87
CA GLU A 410 -4.57 -57.57 -36.55
C GLU A 410 -4.40 -57.66 -38.07
N GLN A 411 -3.50 -56.85 -38.66
CA GLN A 411 -3.18 -56.94 -40.08
C GLN A 411 -2.59 -58.31 -40.45
N ARG A 412 -1.73 -58.90 -39.60
CA ARG A 412 -1.17 -60.23 -39.86
C ARG A 412 -2.22 -61.34 -39.84
N CYS A 413 -3.19 -61.27 -38.93
CA CYS A 413 -4.29 -62.25 -38.90
C CYS A 413 -5.18 -62.10 -40.13
N LYS A 414 -5.53 -60.85 -40.52
CA LYS A 414 -6.34 -60.56 -41.71
C LYS A 414 -5.66 -61.01 -43.02
N ALA A 415 -4.33 -60.96 -43.10
CA ALA A 415 -3.56 -61.43 -44.27
C ALA A 415 -3.70 -62.94 -44.53
N ALA A 416 -4.00 -63.75 -43.51
CA ALA A 416 -4.27 -65.18 -43.68
C ALA A 416 -5.65 -65.47 -44.29
N GLY A 417 -6.55 -64.48 -44.33
CA GLY A 417 -7.86 -64.58 -45.00
C GLY A 417 -8.69 -65.78 -44.53
N GLY A 418 -9.33 -66.48 -45.46
CA GLY A 418 -10.12 -67.69 -45.19
C GLY A 418 -9.32 -69.00 -45.18
N ASP A 419 -7.99 -68.95 -45.23
CA ASP A 419 -7.16 -70.16 -45.25
C ASP A 419 -6.96 -70.70 -43.82
N GLN A 420 -7.71 -71.74 -43.50
CA GLN A 420 -7.71 -72.37 -42.18
C GLN A 420 -6.35 -72.96 -41.79
N LYS A 421 -5.53 -73.42 -42.77
CA LYS A 421 -4.20 -73.97 -42.47
C LYS A 421 -3.21 -72.85 -42.16
N LYS A 422 -3.27 -71.74 -42.90
CA LYS A 422 -2.46 -70.54 -42.60
C LYS A 422 -2.84 -69.90 -41.29
N CYS A 423 -4.13 -69.85 -40.96
CA CYS A 423 -4.58 -69.31 -39.68
C CYS A 423 -4.11 -70.18 -38.50
N LYS A 424 -4.13 -71.52 -38.65
CA LYS A 424 -3.64 -72.44 -37.61
C LYS A 424 -2.13 -72.31 -37.37
N ALA A 425 -1.36 -71.92 -38.39
CA ALA A 425 0.06 -71.61 -38.25
C ALA A 425 0.34 -70.25 -37.59
N LEU A 426 -0.70 -69.47 -37.25
CA LEU A 426 -0.63 -68.17 -36.58
C LEU A 426 -1.34 -68.19 -35.20
N GLU A 427 -1.62 -69.37 -34.65
CA GLU A 427 -2.34 -69.55 -33.39
C GLU A 427 -1.48 -69.17 -32.16
N ASP A 428 -0.16 -69.44 -32.25
CA ASP A 428 0.91 -68.94 -31.36
C ASP A 428 1.11 -67.43 -31.44
N LYS A 429 0.48 -66.83 -32.45
CA LYS A 429 0.52 -65.44 -32.85
C LYS A 429 -0.83 -64.75 -32.65
N ASP A 430 -1.62 -65.25 -31.71
CA ASP A 430 -2.89 -64.66 -31.26
C ASP A 430 -3.95 -64.47 -32.35
N CYS A 431 -3.83 -65.22 -33.45
CA CYS A 431 -4.89 -65.33 -34.45
C CYS A 431 -5.75 -66.56 -34.17
N THR A 432 -7.04 -66.47 -34.47
CA THR A 432 -7.99 -67.58 -34.37
C THR A 432 -8.89 -67.61 -35.59
N PHE A 433 -9.23 -68.81 -36.06
CA PHE A 433 -10.10 -68.95 -37.22
C PHE A 433 -11.57 -68.85 -36.81
N ASN A 434 -12.23 -67.78 -37.24
CA ASN A 434 -13.64 -67.58 -37.01
C ASN A 434 -14.44 -68.39 -38.05
N LYS A 435 -15.13 -69.44 -37.57
CA LYS A 435 -15.93 -70.35 -38.40
C LYS A 435 -17.22 -69.70 -38.91
N GLU A 436 -17.71 -68.64 -38.26
CA GLU A 436 -18.93 -67.93 -38.65
C GLU A 436 -18.66 -66.93 -39.78
N SER A 437 -17.52 -66.22 -39.73
CA SER A 437 -17.09 -65.28 -40.77
C SER A 437 -16.18 -65.92 -41.85
N ASN A 438 -15.80 -67.18 -41.64
CA ASN A 438 -14.88 -67.97 -42.47
C ASN A 438 -13.54 -67.26 -42.74
N LYS A 439 -13.00 -66.59 -41.71
CA LYS A 439 -11.78 -65.77 -41.79
C LYS A 439 -10.93 -65.91 -40.53
N CYS A 440 -9.63 -65.70 -40.69
CA CYS A 440 -8.68 -65.58 -39.60
C CYS A 440 -8.77 -64.17 -38.97
N GLU A 441 -9.04 -64.12 -37.67
CA GLU A 441 -9.20 -62.89 -36.90
C GLU A 441 -8.31 -62.90 -35.67
N LEU A 442 -8.04 -61.74 -35.08
CA LEU A 442 -7.37 -61.66 -33.79
C LEU A 442 -8.25 -62.29 -32.70
N LYS A 443 -7.65 -62.96 -31.70
CA LYS A 443 -8.38 -63.51 -30.55
C LYS A 443 -9.29 -62.44 -29.91
N LYS A 444 -10.51 -62.84 -29.54
CA LYS A 444 -11.56 -61.95 -29.01
C LYS A 444 -11.09 -61.10 -27.83
N GLU A 445 -10.31 -61.67 -26.91
CA GLU A 445 -9.80 -60.98 -25.72
C GLU A 445 -8.93 -59.74 -26.07
N LEU A 446 -8.14 -59.82 -27.13
CA LEU A 446 -7.32 -58.71 -27.63
C LEU A 446 -8.14 -57.73 -28.47
N LYS A 447 -9.15 -58.23 -29.19
CA LYS A 447 -10.08 -57.41 -29.99
C LYS A 447 -10.98 -56.53 -29.10
N GLU A 448 -11.41 -57.05 -27.94
CA GLU A 448 -12.16 -56.29 -26.94
C GLU A 448 -11.30 -55.22 -26.24
N LYS A 449 -10.00 -55.49 -26.02
CA LYS A 449 -9.05 -54.46 -25.57
C LYS A 449 -8.90 -53.34 -26.61
N LEU A 450 -8.81 -53.68 -27.89
CA LEU A 450 -8.75 -52.72 -29.00
C LEU A 450 -10.04 -51.86 -29.11
N GLU A 451 -11.20 -52.46 -28.88
CA GLU A 451 -12.48 -51.73 -28.86
C GLU A 451 -12.63 -50.81 -27.65
N LYS A 452 -12.05 -51.13 -26.49
CA LYS A 452 -12.00 -50.20 -25.35
C LYS A 452 -11.08 -49.01 -25.61
N VAL A 453 -9.94 -49.24 -26.28
CA VAL A 453 -9.03 -48.16 -26.71
C VAL A 453 -9.68 -47.28 -27.80
N ASN A 454 -10.45 -47.88 -28.73
CA ASN A 454 -11.11 -47.14 -29.82
C ASN A 454 -12.50 -46.58 -29.47
N GLN A 455 -13.18 -47.06 -28.42
CA GLN A 455 -14.44 -46.47 -27.94
C GLN A 455 -14.24 -45.12 -27.24
N GLU A 456 -13.02 -44.80 -26.82
CA GLU A 456 -12.63 -43.42 -26.46
C GLU A 456 -12.54 -42.48 -27.67
N THR A 457 -12.74 -42.99 -28.90
CA THR A 457 -12.82 -42.19 -30.14
C THR A 457 -14.21 -42.15 -30.78
N GLY A 458 -15.26 -42.71 -30.14
CA GLY A 458 -16.61 -42.76 -30.71
C GLY A 458 -17.72 -42.65 -29.66
N GLY A 459 -17.99 -41.43 -29.18
CA GLY A 459 -19.07 -41.16 -28.22
C GLY A 459 -20.46 -41.37 -28.82
N LYS A 460 -21.29 -42.18 -28.15
CA LYS A 460 -22.74 -42.28 -28.38
C LYS A 460 -23.49 -41.48 -27.31
N ASP A 461 -24.45 -40.70 -27.80
CA ASP A 461 -25.20 -39.62 -27.17
C ASP A 461 -25.94 -39.91 -25.85
N GLY A 462 -25.94 -38.89 -24.99
CA GLY A 462 -26.79 -38.74 -23.80
C GLY A 462 -26.90 -37.29 -23.32
N LYS A 463 -27.57 -36.45 -24.12
CA LYS A 463 -27.81 -34.99 -24.02
C LYS A 463 -27.98 -34.37 -22.61
N LYS A 464 -27.37 -33.18 -22.43
CA LYS A 464 -28.09 -31.96 -22.03
C LYS A 464 -27.77 -30.85 -23.05
N GLU A 465 -28.79 -30.44 -23.81
CA GLU A 465 -28.72 -29.51 -24.94
C GLU A 465 -28.64 -28.05 -24.48
N GLU A 466 -27.60 -27.30 -24.83
CA GLU A 466 -27.60 -25.84 -24.62
C GLU A 466 -27.14 -25.00 -25.83
N CYS A 467 -26.50 -25.58 -26.84
CA CYS A 467 -25.97 -24.84 -28.02
C CYS A 467 -26.42 -25.35 -29.40
N LYS A 468 -27.48 -26.18 -29.49
CA LYS A 468 -27.96 -26.66 -30.81
C LYS A 468 -28.79 -25.57 -31.52
N GLY A 469 -28.23 -24.97 -32.57
CA GLY A 469 -28.94 -24.04 -33.47
C GLY A 469 -28.68 -22.54 -33.26
N LYS A 470 -27.74 -22.14 -32.39
CA LYS A 470 -27.37 -20.73 -32.15
C LYS A 470 -26.08 -20.33 -32.88
N GLN A 471 -25.89 -19.04 -33.13
CA GLN A 471 -24.66 -18.51 -33.73
C GLN A 471 -23.53 -18.42 -32.67
N GLN A 472 -22.27 -18.48 -33.11
CA GLN A 472 -21.06 -18.56 -32.27
C GLN A 472 -20.98 -17.50 -31.15
N LYS A 473 -21.62 -16.34 -31.34
CA LYS A 473 -21.66 -15.22 -30.38
C LYS A 473 -22.58 -15.43 -29.18
N ASP A 474 -23.45 -16.44 -29.20
CA ASP A 474 -24.48 -16.66 -28.17
C ASP A 474 -24.17 -17.84 -27.21
N CYS A 475 -22.99 -18.47 -27.32
CA CYS A 475 -22.54 -19.56 -26.42
C CYS A 475 -21.39 -19.07 -25.52
N THR A 476 -21.67 -18.82 -24.23
CA THR A 476 -20.69 -18.42 -23.22
C THR A 476 -20.29 -19.63 -22.38
N GLY A 477 -19.10 -20.18 -22.61
CA GLY A 477 -18.58 -21.37 -21.94
C GLY A 477 -17.41 -22.01 -22.70
N ASN A 478 -16.72 -22.98 -22.09
CA ASN A 478 -15.46 -23.59 -22.53
C ASN A 478 -15.63 -24.57 -23.72
N TYR A 479 -16.28 -24.09 -24.80
CA TYR A 479 -16.59 -24.86 -26.00
C TYR A 479 -15.61 -24.50 -27.12
N LYS A 480 -14.96 -25.51 -27.69
CA LYS A 480 -14.06 -25.36 -28.84
C LYS A 480 -14.80 -25.78 -30.12
N TRP A 481 -14.85 -24.88 -31.09
CA TRP A 481 -15.49 -25.11 -32.38
C TRP A 481 -14.49 -25.71 -33.38
N GLU A 482 -14.82 -26.85 -33.97
CA GLU A 482 -14.09 -27.44 -35.11
C GLU A 482 -15.06 -27.59 -36.29
N GLY A 483 -15.02 -26.64 -37.23
CA GLY A 483 -15.96 -26.61 -38.35
C GLY A 483 -17.38 -26.18 -37.94
N LYS A 484 -18.41 -26.95 -38.33
CA LYS A 484 -19.84 -26.64 -38.07
C LYS A 484 -20.42 -27.32 -36.81
N GLU A 485 -19.62 -28.09 -36.09
CA GLU A 485 -20.09 -28.90 -34.95
C GLU A 485 -19.36 -28.53 -33.65
N CYS A 486 -20.10 -28.59 -32.54
CA CYS A 486 -19.64 -28.25 -31.19
C CYS A 486 -19.45 -29.55 -30.39
N LYS A 487 -18.24 -29.83 -29.90
CA LYS A 487 -17.93 -31.01 -29.06
C LYS A 487 -17.86 -30.63 -27.58
N ASP A 488 -18.56 -31.41 -26.76
CA ASP A 488 -18.61 -31.28 -25.30
C ASP A 488 -17.46 -32.04 -24.66
N SER A 489 -16.67 -31.38 -23.80
CA SER A 489 -15.45 -31.96 -23.21
C SER A 489 -15.78 -32.62 -21.86
N GLY A 490 -16.36 -33.80 -21.90
CA GLY A 490 -16.66 -34.63 -20.72
C GLY A 490 -15.41 -35.25 -20.09
N PHE A 491 -14.60 -34.44 -19.41
CA PHE A 491 -13.36 -34.81 -18.69
C PHE A 491 -13.55 -34.61 -17.18
N LEU A 492 -14.56 -35.20 -16.55
CA LEU A 492 -15.06 -34.71 -15.24
C LEU A 492 -14.67 -35.54 -13.99
N VAL A 493 -14.13 -36.76 -14.12
CA VAL A 493 -13.79 -37.57 -12.94
C VAL A 493 -12.34 -37.34 -12.49
N ASN A 494 -11.35 -37.45 -13.38
CA ASN A 494 -9.94 -37.21 -13.03
C ASN A 494 -9.56 -35.73 -12.91
N LYS A 495 -10.33 -34.84 -13.54
CA LYS A 495 -10.15 -33.39 -13.38
C LYS A 495 -10.50 -32.93 -11.98
N LYS A 496 -11.39 -33.63 -11.28
CA LYS A 496 -11.79 -33.31 -9.90
C LYS A 496 -10.67 -33.60 -8.89
N ILE A 497 -9.92 -34.68 -9.11
CA ILE A 497 -8.75 -35.03 -8.31
C ILE A 497 -7.61 -34.05 -8.60
N ALA A 498 -7.30 -33.79 -9.89
CA ALA A 498 -6.28 -32.82 -10.28
C ALA A 498 -6.60 -31.37 -9.81
N LEU A 499 -7.85 -30.90 -9.92
CA LEU A 499 -8.24 -29.57 -9.43
C LEU A 499 -8.17 -29.47 -7.90
N ASN A 500 -8.62 -30.49 -7.16
CA ASN A 500 -8.62 -30.47 -5.70
C ASN A 500 -7.19 -30.47 -5.14
N MET A 501 -6.29 -31.25 -5.74
CA MET A 501 -4.87 -31.31 -5.35
C MET A 501 -4.15 -29.98 -5.58
N VAL A 502 -4.47 -29.30 -6.69
CA VAL A 502 -3.83 -28.05 -7.07
C VAL A 502 -4.34 -26.88 -6.23
N ALA A 503 -5.64 -26.81 -5.94
CA ALA A 503 -6.21 -25.80 -5.06
C ALA A 503 -5.55 -25.79 -3.67
N ALA A 504 -5.16 -26.97 -3.17
CA ALA A 504 -4.57 -27.12 -1.84
C ALA A 504 -3.09 -26.67 -1.77
N PHE A 505 -2.35 -26.72 -2.87
CA PHE A 505 -0.99 -26.18 -2.96
C PHE A 505 -0.99 -24.65 -3.08
N VAL A 506 -1.97 -24.11 -3.81
CA VAL A 506 -2.18 -22.67 -4.00
C VAL A 506 -2.59 -21.98 -2.70
N ALA A 507 -3.45 -22.64 -1.91
CA ALA A 507 -3.86 -22.19 -0.59
C ALA A 507 -2.71 -22.10 0.44
N LEU A 508 -1.53 -22.64 0.15
CA LEU A 508 -0.36 -22.45 1.01
C LEU A 508 0.25 -21.05 0.84
N LEU A 509 0.19 -20.49 -0.37
CA LEU A 509 0.79 -19.19 -0.69
C LEU A 509 -0.17 -18.02 -0.47
N PHE A 510 -1.49 -18.27 -0.43
CA PHE A 510 -2.55 -17.27 -0.19
C PHE A 510 -3.69 -17.89 0.61
#